data_AF-A0AAV4R2Z6-F1
#
_entry.id   AF-A0AAV4R2Z6-F1
#
_cell.length_a   1.000
_cell.length_b   1.000
_cell.length_c   1.000
_cell.angle_alpha   90.00
_cell.angle_beta   90.00
_cell.angle_gamma   90.00
#
_symmetry.space_group_name_H-M   'P 1'
#
loop_
_entity.id
_entity.type
_entity.pdbx_description
1 polymer ?
#
loop_
_entity_poly.entity_id
_entity_poly.type
_entity_poly.pdbx_seq_one_letter_code
_entity_poly.pdbx_strand_id
1 'polypeptide(L)'
;MYGPHTLEAYIRQFEMLADNILLREDVDPGLEPANLLEQQFSFKLNVMFDGVRRGKNSGSIVKVSFVSGHPRNDMMLERSFLNVERWNNGTETWDVVATDGNWETKYYWKRTNTLIGESISTVIWDIPPNTKPGRYRIRHFGNSKNILQILKPYTGSSREFDVVL
;
A
#
# COMPACT_ATOMS: atom_id res chain seq x y z
N MET A 1 12.46 1.64 29.24
CA MET A 1 12.94 0.23 29.23
C MET A 1 13.90 0.04 30.40
N TYR A 2 14.15 -1.21 30.81
CA TYR A 2 14.51 -1.69 32.16
C TYR A 2 15.82 -1.20 32.83
N GLY A 3 16.37 -0.04 32.44
CA GLY A 3 17.50 0.60 33.11
C GLY A 3 18.87 0.31 32.49
N PRO A 4 19.97 0.82 33.10
CA PRO A 4 21.32 0.78 32.52
C PRO A 4 21.86 -0.65 32.32
N HIS A 5 21.35 -1.62 33.08
CA HIS A 5 21.77 -3.03 33.02
C HIS A 5 20.93 -3.89 32.08
N THR A 6 20.06 -3.28 31.24
CA THR A 6 19.20 -4.04 30.31
C THR A 6 20.00 -4.93 29.37
N LEU A 7 21.12 -4.45 28.83
CA LEU A 7 21.99 -5.24 27.96
C LEU A 7 22.59 -6.45 28.68
N GLU A 8 23.13 -6.24 29.88
CA GLU A 8 23.73 -7.30 30.71
C GLU A 8 22.68 -8.36 31.09
N ALA A 9 21.46 -7.94 31.43
CA ALA A 9 20.35 -8.85 31.70
C ALA A 9 20.02 -9.73 30.47
N TYR A 10 19.97 -9.16 29.26
CA TYR A 10 19.76 -9.95 28.04
C TYR A 10 20.91 -10.89 27.74
N ILE A 11 22.16 -10.44 27.86
CA ILE A 11 23.35 -11.28 27.68
C ILE A 11 23.24 -12.51 28.60
N ARG A 12 22.93 -12.29 29.89
CA ARG A 12 22.78 -13.37 30.85
C ARG A 12 21.68 -14.36 30.50
N GLN A 13 20.53 -13.87 30.01
CA GLN A 13 19.43 -14.73 29.56
C GLN A 13 19.85 -15.58 28.35
N PHE A 14 20.55 -15.00 27.38
CA PHE A 14 21.02 -15.75 26.21
C PHE A 14 22.15 -16.75 26.55
N GLU A 15 23.05 -16.42 27.47
CA GLU A 15 24.04 -17.37 27.99
C GLU A 15 23.37 -18.57 28.65
N MET A 16 22.41 -18.34 29.55
CA MET A 16 21.64 -19.40 30.19
C MET A 16 20.95 -20.30 29.16
N LEU A 17 20.30 -19.72 28.15
CA LEU A 17 19.66 -20.50 27.07
C LEU A 17 20.67 -21.33 26.28
N ALA A 18 21.83 -20.76 25.95
CA ALA A 18 22.88 -21.47 25.22
C ALA A 18 23.45 -22.66 26.02
N ASP A 19 23.68 -22.46 27.32
CA ASP A 19 24.17 -23.52 28.22
C ASP A 19 23.16 -24.67 28.32
N ASN A 20 21.86 -24.36 28.50
CA ASN A 20 20.80 -25.37 28.60
C ASN A 20 20.61 -26.15 27.28
N ILE A 21 20.77 -25.49 26.12
CA ILE A 21 20.77 -26.17 24.81
C ILE A 21 21.93 -27.18 24.72
N LEU A 22 23.14 -26.79 25.15
CA LEU A 22 24.32 -27.65 25.12
C LEU A 22 24.13 -28.89 26.00
N LEU A 23 23.57 -28.70 27.20
CA LEU A 23 23.32 -29.75 28.18
C LEU A 23 22.05 -30.58 27.89
N ARG A 24 21.22 -30.14 26.94
CA ARG A 24 19.89 -30.71 26.64
C ARG A 24 18.97 -30.68 27.86
N GLU A 25 19.03 -29.58 28.59
CA GLU A 25 18.22 -29.32 29.77
C GLU A 25 17.05 -28.39 29.43
N ASP A 26 15.93 -28.56 30.14
CA ASP A 26 14.76 -27.70 30.02
C ASP A 26 14.93 -26.42 30.86
N VAL A 27 14.34 -25.33 30.40
CA VAL A 27 14.34 -24.03 31.09
C VAL A 27 12.93 -23.74 31.62
N ASP A 28 12.84 -23.02 32.73
CA ASP A 28 11.56 -22.52 33.26
C ASP A 28 10.82 -21.71 32.17
N PRO A 29 9.58 -22.08 31.80
CA PRO A 29 8.80 -21.37 30.79
C PRO A 29 8.49 -19.91 31.15
N GLY A 30 8.63 -19.54 32.43
CA GLY A 30 8.38 -18.20 32.90
C GLY A 30 6.90 -17.84 32.91
N LEU A 31 6.62 -16.54 32.97
CA LEU A 31 5.24 -16.03 33.03
C LEU A 31 4.65 -15.89 31.63
N GLU A 32 3.40 -16.33 31.48
CA GLU A 32 2.64 -16.05 30.26
C GLU A 32 2.42 -14.54 30.09
N PRO A 33 2.66 -13.99 28.88
CA PRO A 33 2.41 -12.59 28.62
C PRO A 33 0.91 -12.29 28.70
N ALA A 34 0.55 -11.15 29.31
CA ALA A 34 -0.84 -10.74 29.43
C ALA A 34 -1.49 -10.53 28.04
N ASN A 35 -2.70 -11.06 27.86
CA ASN A 35 -3.50 -10.80 26.66
C ASN A 35 -4.24 -9.45 26.80
N LEU A 36 -3.78 -8.44 26.05
CA LEU A 36 -4.32 -7.07 26.09
C LEU A 36 -5.22 -6.74 24.89
N LEU A 37 -5.68 -7.72 24.10
CA LEU A 37 -6.48 -7.47 22.90
C LEU A 37 -7.80 -6.74 23.20
N GLU A 38 -8.43 -7.02 24.33
CA GLU A 38 -9.70 -6.39 24.74
C GLU A 38 -9.52 -5.01 25.40
N GLN A 39 -8.27 -4.58 25.66
CA GLN A 39 -7.95 -3.33 26.37
C GLN A 39 -7.48 -2.22 25.43
N GLN A 40 -7.69 -2.38 24.12
CA GLN A 40 -7.23 -1.44 23.11
C GLN A 40 -8.24 -0.32 22.88
N PHE A 41 -7.81 0.93 23.04
CA PHE A 41 -8.57 2.11 22.65
C PHE A 41 -8.13 2.60 21.27
N SER A 42 -9.09 2.95 20.40
CA SER A 42 -8.82 3.57 19.10
C SER A 42 -9.58 4.88 18.96
N PHE A 43 -8.83 5.98 18.80
CA PHE A 43 -9.38 7.30 18.53
C PHE A 43 -9.24 7.69 17.05
N LYS A 44 -8.97 6.72 16.17
CA LYS A 44 -8.85 6.95 14.72
C LYS A 44 -10.23 7.07 14.10
N LEU A 45 -10.55 8.26 13.57
CA LEU A 45 -11.82 8.50 12.88
C LEU A 45 -11.98 7.63 11.62
N ASN A 46 -13.23 7.24 11.37
CA ASN A 46 -13.62 6.52 10.16
C ASN A 46 -13.56 7.42 8.91
N VAL A 47 -13.46 6.78 7.75
CA VAL A 47 -13.43 7.43 6.44
C VAL A 47 -14.79 8.05 6.09
N MET A 48 -14.81 9.26 5.53
CA MET A 48 -16.00 9.89 4.91
C MET A 48 -15.79 10.18 3.41
N PHE A 49 -16.82 9.86 2.58
CA PHE A 49 -17.24 10.15 1.15
C PHE A 49 -16.17 10.58 0.11
N ASP A 50 -16.37 10.51 -1.23
CA ASP A 50 -15.36 10.95 -2.23
C ASP A 50 -15.92 11.58 -3.57
N GLY A 51 -15.19 12.46 -4.34
CA GLY A 51 -15.67 13.23 -5.53
C GLY A 51 -14.59 13.95 -6.42
N VAL A 52 -14.91 14.35 -7.70
CA VAL A 52 -14.04 14.19 -8.92
C VAL A 52 -13.42 15.44 -9.64
N ARG A 53 -12.08 15.49 -9.97
CA ARG A 53 -11.44 16.37 -11.05
C ARG A 53 -10.10 15.85 -11.69
N ARG A 54 -9.70 16.36 -12.88
CA ARG A 54 -8.71 15.81 -13.87
C ARG A 54 -7.40 16.65 -14.06
N GLY A 55 -6.24 16.03 -14.40
CA GLY A 55 -4.92 16.70 -14.59
C GLY A 55 -4.02 16.19 -15.75
N LYS A 56 -2.97 16.97 -16.13
CA LYS A 56 -2.07 16.93 -17.33
C LYS A 56 -0.66 16.30 -17.08
N ASN A 57 0.05 15.88 -18.15
CA ASN A 57 1.39 15.22 -18.13
C ASN A 57 2.53 16.03 -18.79
N SER A 58 3.79 15.82 -18.35
CA SER A 58 5.05 16.17 -19.06
C SER A 58 6.25 15.30 -18.56
N GLY A 59 7.05 14.73 -19.47
CA GLY A 59 8.39 14.14 -19.20
C GLY A 59 8.43 12.70 -18.66
N SER A 60 9.64 12.11 -18.45
CA SER A 60 9.98 10.71 -18.06
C SER A 60 9.22 10.11 -16.87
N ILE A 61 8.38 10.92 -16.26
CA ILE A 61 7.53 10.63 -15.13
C ILE A 61 6.08 10.84 -15.59
N VAL A 62 5.32 9.76 -15.63
CA VAL A 62 3.89 9.82 -15.91
C VAL A 62 3.16 10.04 -14.60
N LYS A 63 2.33 11.08 -14.54
CA LYS A 63 1.54 11.41 -13.35
C LYS A 63 0.07 11.47 -13.70
N VAL A 64 -0.74 10.61 -13.11
CA VAL A 64 -2.19 10.55 -13.34
C VAL A 64 -2.91 10.67 -12.01
N SER A 65 -3.92 11.53 -11.97
CA SER A 65 -4.79 11.68 -10.80
C SER A 65 -6.17 11.11 -11.10
N PHE A 66 -6.64 10.29 -10.18
CA PHE A 66 -7.96 9.70 -10.14
C PHE A 66 -8.67 10.18 -8.91
N VAL A 67 -9.99 10.17 -8.99
CA VAL A 67 -10.79 10.38 -7.81
C VAL A 67 -11.12 9.06 -7.21
N SER A 68 -11.02 9.02 -5.90
CA SER A 68 -10.80 7.77 -5.22
C SER A 68 -11.49 7.70 -3.89
N GLY A 69 -11.85 6.48 -3.49
CA GLY A 69 -12.08 6.08 -2.12
C GLY A 69 -10.88 6.34 -1.21
N HIS A 70 -11.08 6.48 0.09
CA HIS A 70 -9.97 6.37 1.04
C HIS A 70 -9.40 4.94 1.06
N PRO A 71 -8.07 4.76 1.01
CA PRO A 71 -7.40 3.45 1.07
C PRO A 71 -7.72 2.58 2.29
N ARG A 72 -8.23 3.16 3.39
CA ARG A 72 -8.62 2.38 4.58
C ARG A 72 -9.95 1.63 4.41
N ASN A 73 -10.69 1.91 3.34
CA ASN A 73 -11.90 1.18 3.01
C ASN A 73 -11.59 -0.27 2.61
N ASP A 74 -10.43 -0.51 2.00
CA ASP A 74 -9.93 -1.84 1.63
C ASP A 74 -8.42 -1.73 1.42
N MET A 75 -7.65 -2.54 2.16
CA MET A 75 -6.19 -2.51 2.11
C MET A 75 -5.61 -3.08 0.82
N MET A 76 -6.42 -3.70 -0.05
CA MET A 76 -5.99 -4.35 -1.28
C MET A 76 -4.89 -5.40 -1.06
N LEU A 77 -4.98 -6.17 0.04
CA LEU A 77 -4.03 -7.26 0.31
C LEU A 77 -3.97 -8.24 -0.87
N GLU A 78 -2.75 -8.62 -1.26
CA GLU A 78 -2.45 -9.47 -2.43
C GLU A 78 -3.03 -8.95 -3.77
N ARG A 79 -3.44 -7.68 -3.81
CA ARG A 79 -3.92 -6.96 -4.99
C ARG A 79 -3.08 -5.68 -5.14
N SER A 80 -3.60 -4.70 -5.89
CA SER A 80 -2.92 -3.44 -6.10
C SER A 80 -3.89 -2.28 -6.23
N PHE A 81 -3.51 -1.10 -5.75
CA PHE A 81 -4.21 0.16 -5.99
C PHE A 81 -3.98 0.72 -7.39
N LEU A 82 -2.94 0.26 -8.11
CA LEU A 82 -2.63 0.71 -9.46
C LEU A 82 -1.94 -0.37 -10.30
N ASN A 83 -2.23 -0.38 -11.60
CA ASN A 83 -1.45 -1.09 -12.60
C ASN A 83 -0.95 -0.10 -13.65
N VAL A 84 0.33 -0.22 -14.01
CA VAL A 84 0.83 0.26 -15.30
C VAL A 84 0.64 -0.89 -16.29
N GLU A 85 -0.09 -0.63 -17.35
CA GLU A 85 -0.47 -1.63 -18.34
C GLU A 85 0.11 -1.26 -19.71
N ARG A 86 0.65 -2.24 -20.43
CA ARG A 86 1.15 -2.12 -21.80
C ARG A 86 0.23 -2.86 -22.76
N TRP A 87 -0.12 -2.25 -23.88
CA TRP A 87 -0.88 -2.90 -24.94
C TRP A 87 -0.04 -3.96 -25.65
N ASN A 88 -0.58 -5.15 -25.81
CA ASN A 88 0.02 -6.26 -26.52
C ASN A 88 -0.74 -6.52 -27.82
N ASN A 89 -0.12 -6.19 -28.96
CA ASN A 89 -0.73 -6.38 -30.28
C ASN A 89 -0.90 -7.86 -30.65
N GLY A 90 -0.14 -8.79 -30.05
CA GLY A 90 -0.22 -10.21 -30.39
C GLY A 90 -1.42 -10.89 -29.74
N THR A 91 -1.79 -10.47 -28.54
CA THR A 91 -2.93 -11.02 -27.78
C THR A 91 -4.15 -10.10 -27.76
N GLU A 92 -4.00 -8.86 -28.24
CA GLU A 92 -5.03 -7.80 -28.13
C GLU A 92 -5.46 -7.54 -26.67
N THR A 93 -4.52 -7.70 -25.73
CA THR A 93 -4.74 -7.49 -24.29
C THR A 93 -3.85 -6.42 -23.70
N TRP A 94 -4.20 -5.99 -22.49
CA TRP A 94 -3.38 -5.13 -21.65
C TRP A 94 -2.62 -5.97 -20.65
N ASP A 95 -1.30 -5.98 -20.76
CA ASP A 95 -0.41 -6.73 -19.86
C ASP A 95 0.07 -5.81 -18.75
N VAL A 96 -0.02 -6.26 -17.49
CA VAL A 96 0.49 -5.51 -16.34
C VAL A 96 2.02 -5.55 -16.35
N VAL A 97 2.65 -4.38 -16.37
CA VAL A 97 4.11 -4.26 -16.36
C VAL A 97 4.66 -3.74 -15.03
N ALA A 98 3.83 -3.05 -14.24
CA ALA A 98 4.17 -2.63 -12.89
C ALA A 98 2.90 -2.46 -12.04
N THR A 99 3.02 -2.69 -10.74
CA THR A 99 1.98 -2.50 -9.72
C THR A 99 2.49 -1.55 -8.63
N ASP A 100 1.66 -1.22 -7.63
CA ASP A 100 2.09 -0.47 -6.43
C ASP A 100 3.16 -1.17 -5.56
N GLY A 101 3.53 -2.42 -5.86
CA GLY A 101 4.69 -3.11 -5.28
C GLY A 101 6.02 -2.80 -5.98
N ASN A 102 5.99 -2.18 -7.16
CA ASN A 102 7.18 -1.86 -7.95
C ASN A 102 7.76 -0.49 -7.57
N TRP A 103 9.10 -0.40 -7.50
CA TRP A 103 9.85 0.79 -7.05
C TRP A 103 9.62 2.03 -7.92
N GLU A 104 9.46 1.82 -9.22
CA GLU A 104 9.21 2.87 -10.21
C GLU A 104 7.80 3.47 -10.12
N THR A 105 6.91 2.91 -9.29
CA THR A 105 5.56 3.44 -9.10
C THR A 105 5.40 4.07 -7.74
N LYS A 106 4.52 5.07 -7.65
CA LYS A 106 4.15 5.70 -6.38
C LYS A 106 2.65 5.94 -6.33
N TYR A 107 2.05 5.62 -5.20
CA TYR A 107 0.65 5.87 -4.91
C TYR A 107 0.52 6.92 -3.79
N TYR A 108 -0.12 8.05 -4.10
CA TYR A 108 -0.37 9.11 -3.15
C TYR A 108 -1.86 9.37 -3.01
N TRP A 109 -2.39 9.16 -1.82
CA TRP A 109 -3.77 9.54 -1.50
C TRP A 109 -3.81 10.88 -0.77
N LYS A 110 -4.71 11.77 -1.19
CA LYS A 110 -4.95 13.05 -0.52
C LYS A 110 -6.43 13.35 -0.44
N ARG A 111 -6.91 13.62 0.77
CA ARG A 111 -8.23 14.23 1.00
C ARG A 111 -8.24 15.66 0.44
N THR A 112 -9.19 15.96 -0.42
CA THR A 112 -9.34 17.28 -1.06
C THR A 112 -10.47 18.10 -0.45
N ASN A 113 -11.54 17.46 0.03
CA ASN A 113 -12.63 18.14 0.72
C ASN A 113 -13.16 17.30 1.88
N THR A 114 -12.99 17.78 3.12
CA THR A 114 -13.41 17.04 4.31
C THR A 114 -14.92 17.07 4.53
N LEU A 115 -15.61 18.13 4.09
CA LEU A 115 -17.05 18.32 4.31
C LEU A 115 -17.89 17.41 3.40
N ILE A 116 -17.50 17.36 2.13
CA ILE A 116 -18.17 16.52 1.15
C ILE A 116 -17.52 15.14 1.12
N GLY A 117 -16.29 14.99 1.60
CA GLY A 117 -15.54 13.74 1.67
C GLY A 117 -14.48 13.60 0.58
N GLU A 118 -14.63 14.28 -0.55
CA GLU A 118 -13.76 14.17 -1.73
C GLU A 118 -12.27 13.91 -1.49
N SER A 119 -11.72 12.92 -2.19
CA SER A 119 -10.30 12.64 -2.21
C SER A 119 -9.78 12.21 -3.59
N ILE A 120 -8.48 12.39 -3.77
CA ILE A 120 -7.76 12.12 -5.01
C ILE A 120 -6.62 11.15 -4.72
N SER A 121 -6.52 10.14 -5.57
CA SER A 121 -5.36 9.26 -5.67
C SER A 121 -4.52 9.69 -6.85
N THR A 122 -3.26 9.99 -6.60
CA THR A 122 -2.28 10.31 -7.62
C THR A 122 -1.33 9.15 -7.77
N VAL A 123 -1.30 8.60 -8.98
CA VAL A 123 -0.35 7.57 -9.40
C VAL A 123 0.78 8.25 -10.14
N ILE A 124 2.00 7.90 -9.78
CA ILE A 124 3.22 8.31 -10.47
C ILE A 124 3.90 7.04 -10.97
N TRP A 125 4.37 7.08 -12.21
CA TRP A 125 5.22 6.06 -12.79
C TRP A 125 6.48 6.73 -13.38
N ASP A 126 7.62 6.47 -12.77
CA ASP A 126 8.94 6.88 -13.27
C ASP A 126 9.38 5.84 -14.30
N ILE A 127 9.30 6.16 -15.60
CA ILE A 127 9.52 5.18 -16.66
C ILE A 127 10.97 4.65 -16.57
N PRO A 128 11.18 3.34 -16.31
CA PRO A 128 12.53 2.78 -16.26
C PRO A 128 13.29 2.96 -17.59
N PRO A 129 14.62 3.16 -17.59
CA PRO A 129 15.40 3.39 -18.81
C PRO A 129 15.28 2.29 -19.88
N ASN A 130 15.04 1.04 -19.46
CA ASN A 130 14.91 -0.12 -20.35
C ASN A 130 13.46 -0.44 -20.73
N THR A 131 12.54 0.51 -20.56
CA THR A 131 11.12 0.32 -20.90
C THR A 131 10.97 0.17 -22.41
N LYS A 132 10.33 -0.92 -22.83
CA LYS A 132 10.07 -1.18 -24.25
C LYS A 132 9.13 -0.12 -24.82
N PRO A 133 9.42 0.48 -25.99
CA PRO A 133 8.48 1.37 -26.65
C PRO A 133 7.12 0.71 -26.88
N GLY A 134 6.07 1.50 -26.87
CA GLY A 134 4.71 1.02 -27.11
C GLY A 134 3.66 1.87 -26.41
N ARG A 135 2.43 1.37 -26.45
CA ARG A 135 1.27 2.05 -25.87
C ARG A 135 1.02 1.57 -24.45
N TYR A 136 0.84 2.53 -23.55
CA TYR A 136 0.66 2.31 -22.12
C TYR A 136 -0.59 3.02 -21.61
N ARG A 137 -1.10 2.55 -20.48
CA ARG A 137 -2.07 3.27 -19.65
C ARG A 137 -1.84 2.96 -18.19
N ILE A 138 -2.37 3.82 -17.33
CA ILE A 138 -2.41 3.59 -15.89
C ILE A 138 -3.85 3.29 -15.50
N ARG A 139 -4.04 2.18 -14.78
CA ARG A 139 -5.32 1.79 -14.20
C ARG A 139 -5.24 1.92 -12.69
N HIS A 140 -6.27 2.48 -12.08
CA HIS A 140 -6.42 2.63 -10.64
C HIS A 140 -7.59 1.79 -10.14
N PHE A 141 -7.44 1.22 -8.96
CA PHE A 141 -8.45 0.43 -8.26
C PHE A 141 -8.68 1.01 -6.86
N GLY A 142 -9.92 0.95 -6.39
CA GLY A 142 -10.23 1.34 -5.03
C GLY A 142 -11.64 0.94 -4.60
N ASN A 143 -11.96 1.24 -3.35
CA ASN A 143 -13.28 1.02 -2.78
C ASN A 143 -13.84 2.32 -2.21
N SER A 144 -15.01 2.73 -2.68
CA SER A 144 -15.74 3.87 -2.13
C SER A 144 -16.67 3.38 -1.02
N LYS A 145 -16.90 4.23 -0.01
CA LYS A 145 -17.82 3.97 1.09
C LYS A 145 -18.93 5.01 1.07
N ASN A 146 -20.17 4.58 0.94
CA ASN A 146 -21.32 5.49 0.95
C ASN A 146 -21.79 5.80 2.40
N ILE A 147 -22.79 6.69 2.53
CA ILE A 147 -23.34 7.12 3.82
C ILE A 147 -23.94 5.93 4.62
N LEU A 148 -24.46 4.92 3.92
CA LEU A 148 -24.97 3.67 4.52
C LEU A 148 -23.84 2.68 4.88
N GLN A 149 -22.58 3.12 4.85
CA GLN A 149 -21.39 2.32 5.13
C GLN A 149 -21.14 1.13 4.18
N ILE A 150 -21.82 1.08 3.04
CA ILE A 150 -21.65 0.03 2.04
C ILE A 150 -20.40 0.35 1.21
N LEU A 151 -19.51 -0.65 1.11
CA LEU A 151 -18.32 -0.61 0.28
C LEU A 151 -18.67 -0.99 -1.16
N LYS A 152 -18.18 -0.21 -2.13
CA LYS A 152 -18.30 -0.53 -3.56
C LYS A 152 -16.94 -0.43 -4.26
N PRO A 153 -16.48 -1.51 -4.91
CA PRO A 153 -15.26 -1.45 -5.71
C PRO A 153 -15.50 -0.61 -6.95
N TYR A 154 -14.47 0.11 -7.37
CA TYR A 154 -14.45 0.85 -8.63
C TYR A 154 -13.06 0.73 -9.29
N THR A 155 -13.03 0.99 -10.58
CA THR A 155 -11.78 1.15 -11.34
C THR A 155 -11.86 2.39 -12.22
N GLY A 156 -10.71 3.01 -12.46
CA GLY A 156 -10.53 4.11 -13.41
C GLY A 156 -9.31 3.85 -14.27
N SER A 157 -9.39 4.14 -15.56
CA SER A 157 -8.24 4.03 -16.48
C SER A 157 -7.89 5.41 -17.04
N SER A 158 -6.60 5.70 -17.15
CA SER A 158 -6.11 6.91 -17.82
C SER A 158 -6.42 6.85 -19.32
N ARG A 159 -6.23 7.98 -20.00
CA ARG A 159 -6.01 7.93 -21.45
C ARG A 159 -4.75 7.11 -21.76
N GLU A 160 -4.72 6.51 -22.94
CA GLU A 160 -3.54 5.85 -23.47
C GLU A 160 -2.45 6.88 -23.78
N PHE A 161 -1.19 6.47 -23.66
CA PHE A 161 -0.03 7.28 -24.00
C PHE A 161 1.10 6.38 -24.52
N ASP A 162 1.92 6.91 -25.42
CA ASP A 162 3.03 6.18 -26.00
C ASP A 162 4.33 6.46 -25.23
N VAL A 163 5.11 5.40 -25.01
CA VAL A 163 6.51 5.48 -24.59
C VAL A 163 7.37 5.29 -25.83
N VAL A 164 8.23 6.26 -26.10
CA VAL A 164 9.17 6.29 -27.23
C VAL A 164 10.61 6.34 -26.71
N LEU A 165 11.56 5.88 -27.52
CA LEU A 165 13.01 6.00 -27.22
C LEU A 165 13.49 7.44 -27.40
#